data_AF-A0A4Q7ZH96-F1
#
_entry.id   AF-A0A4Q7ZH96-F1
#
_cell.length_a   1.000
_cell.length_b   1.000
_cell.length_c   1.000
_cell.angle_alpha   90.00
_cell.angle_beta   90.00
_cell.angle_gamma   90.00
#
_symmetry.space_group_name_H-M   'P 1'
#
loop_
_entity.id
_entity.type
_entity.pdbx_description
1 polymer ?
#
loop_
_entity_poly.entity_id
_entity_poly.type
_entity_poly.pdbx_seq_one_letter_code
_entity_poly.pdbx_strand_id
1 'polypeptide(L)'
;MPEHDLDRGLAALARHAGHNGRLAPAADLRARADRRRKRRYAATGALGAVTAVALGVGIAAAQPHGAGPAPAPPAAPASPSRSAIPTPSSPAPSESTSRTATPPTSGKPSRQDPAVLAGKRQVFLFVLHKGEEVPESVVAVTSSGRVGVTADYGDRALFVPVPTAPSSSEHLIKTGKLTAGGEPYCLRVRGNGSDPLTVVTAACDTRDPAQRFTFAEHGRDNQGRMTYAIRNGDAYLQWNPTGTSGLIAEELGDGNLDTTFVLIDRGAATLPF
;
A
#
# COMPACT_ATOMS: atom_id res chain seq x y z
N MET A 1 45.24 15.89 6.44
CA MET A 1 45.69 14.57 5.93
C MET A 1 44.56 13.53 6.07
N PRO A 2 43.50 13.54 5.24
CA PRO A 2 42.42 12.55 5.29
C PRO A 2 42.31 11.62 4.05
N GLU A 3 43.18 11.75 3.05
CA GLU A 3 43.01 11.04 1.76
C GLU A 3 43.29 9.52 1.85
N HIS A 4 44.10 9.08 2.81
CA HIS A 4 44.50 7.67 2.93
C HIS A 4 43.39 6.71 3.42
N ASP A 5 42.32 7.21 4.05
CA ASP A 5 41.21 6.36 4.49
C ASP A 5 40.20 6.08 3.38
N LEU A 6 40.08 6.99 2.41
CA LEU A 6 39.19 6.84 1.25
C LEU A 6 39.70 5.74 0.31
N ASP A 7 41.00 5.72 0.04
CA ASP A 7 41.64 4.71 -0.80
C ASP A 7 41.53 3.31 -0.18
N ARG A 8 41.64 3.19 1.15
CA ARG A 8 41.41 1.90 1.85
C ARG A 8 39.97 1.45 1.75
N GLY A 9 39.01 2.36 1.89
CA GLY A 9 37.58 2.06 1.76
C GLY A 9 37.23 1.54 0.36
N LEU A 10 37.73 2.21 -0.67
CA LEU A 10 37.50 1.81 -2.07
C LEU A 10 38.17 0.47 -2.41
N ALA A 11 39.39 0.23 -1.93
CA ALA A 11 40.09 -1.03 -2.13
C ALA A 11 39.44 -2.22 -1.38
N ALA A 12 38.74 -1.96 -0.27
CA ALA A 12 37.95 -2.97 0.43
C ALA A 12 36.64 -3.29 -0.33
N LEU A 13 35.96 -2.27 -0.86
CA LEU A 13 34.74 -2.44 -1.66
C LEU A 13 35.00 -3.20 -2.96
N ALA A 14 36.10 -2.89 -3.67
CA ALA A 14 36.48 -3.57 -4.91
C ALA A 14 36.78 -5.06 -4.70
N ARG A 15 37.41 -5.42 -3.57
CA ARG A 15 37.66 -6.82 -3.20
C ARG A 15 36.38 -7.57 -2.84
N HIS A 16 35.44 -6.91 -2.19
CA HIS A 16 34.15 -7.50 -1.84
C HIS A 16 33.26 -7.74 -3.07
N ALA A 17 33.27 -6.81 -4.03
CA ALA A 17 32.56 -6.96 -5.30
C ALA A 17 33.11 -8.12 -6.15
N GLY A 18 34.41 -8.37 -6.12
CA GLY A 18 35.05 -9.48 -6.85
C GLY A 18 34.67 -10.87 -6.35
N HIS A 19 34.29 -11.02 -5.07
CA HIS A 19 33.92 -12.33 -4.49
C HIS A 19 32.42 -12.67 -4.65
N ASN A 20 31.54 -11.66 -4.71
CA ASN A 20 30.09 -11.87 -4.77
C ASN A 20 29.48 -11.58 -6.15
N GLY A 21 30.27 -11.07 -7.10
CA GLY A 21 29.81 -10.52 -8.38
C GLY A 21 29.77 -11.50 -9.56
N ARG A 22 29.42 -12.78 -9.39
CA ARG A 22 29.02 -13.59 -10.55
C ARG A 22 27.59 -13.23 -10.92
N LEU A 23 27.45 -12.16 -11.71
CA LEU A 23 26.20 -11.86 -12.40
C LEU A 23 25.80 -13.11 -13.19
N ALA A 24 24.59 -13.61 -12.94
CA ALA A 24 24.06 -14.73 -13.70
C ALA A 24 24.18 -14.41 -15.19
N PRO A 25 24.71 -15.33 -16.02
CA PRO A 25 24.84 -15.12 -17.45
C PRO A 25 23.54 -14.57 -18.04
N ALA A 26 23.61 -13.62 -18.97
CA ALA A 26 22.41 -13.04 -19.59
C ALA A 26 21.47 -14.12 -20.20
N ALA A 27 22.03 -15.29 -20.54
CA ALA A 27 21.27 -16.48 -20.95
C ALA A 27 20.37 -17.04 -19.83
N ASP A 28 20.81 -17.07 -18.57
CA ASP A 28 20.03 -17.55 -17.43
C ASP A 28 18.87 -16.60 -17.08
N LEU A 29 19.09 -15.29 -17.24
CA LEU A 29 18.03 -14.30 -17.09
C LEU A 29 16.95 -14.46 -18.16
N ARG A 30 17.33 -14.69 -19.43
CA ARG A 30 16.38 -14.98 -20.52
C ARG A 30 15.66 -16.31 -20.30
N ALA A 31 16.38 -17.37 -19.88
CA ALA A 31 15.78 -18.67 -19.60
C ALA A 31 14.77 -18.62 -18.44
N ARG A 32 15.03 -17.82 -17.39
CA ARG A 32 14.06 -17.59 -16.30
C ARG A 32 12.83 -16.81 -16.76
N ALA A 33 13.02 -15.77 -17.56
CA ALA A 33 11.91 -15.00 -18.13
C ALA A 33 11.00 -15.87 -19.00
N ASP A 34 11.59 -16.73 -19.85
CA ASP A 34 10.85 -17.65 -20.71
C ASP A 34 10.09 -18.73 -19.93
N ARG A 35 10.67 -19.26 -18.84
CA ARG A 35 9.95 -20.21 -17.95
C ARG A 35 8.74 -19.56 -17.29
N ARG A 36 8.83 -18.31 -16.85
CA ARG A 36 7.69 -17.56 -16.30
C ARG A 36 6.60 -17.36 -17.36
N ARG A 37 6.99 -17.04 -18.60
CA ARG A 37 6.05 -16.87 -19.72
C ARG A 37 5.32 -18.18 -20.06
N LYS A 38 6.03 -19.31 -20.12
CA LYS A 38 5.45 -20.64 -20.41
C LYS A 38 4.49 -21.13 -19.32
N ARG A 39 4.79 -20.88 -18.04
CA ARG A 39 3.88 -21.25 -16.93
C ARG A 39 2.57 -20.47 -16.96
N ARG A 40 2.59 -19.19 -17.36
CA ARG A 40 1.36 -18.39 -17.53
C ARG A 40 0.47 -18.92 -18.65
N TYR A 41 1.05 -19.38 -19.76
CA TYR A 41 0.26 -19.97 -20.85
C TYR A 41 -0.31 -21.36 -20.53
N ALA A 42 0.39 -22.15 -19.69
CA ALA A 42 -0.11 -23.46 -19.24
C ALA A 42 -1.30 -23.34 -18.28
N ALA A 43 -1.37 -22.28 -17.46
CA ALA A 43 -2.47 -22.05 -16.52
C ALA A 43 -3.78 -21.59 -17.19
N THR A 44 -3.73 -21.01 -18.39
CA THR A 44 -4.90 -20.59 -19.18
C THR A 44 -5.42 -21.65 -20.17
N GLY A 45 -4.78 -22.81 -20.28
CA GLY A 45 -5.13 -23.85 -21.26
C GLY A 45 -6.16 -24.90 -20.84
N ALA A 46 -6.68 -24.84 -19.60
CA ALA A 46 -7.57 -25.87 -19.05
C ALA A 46 -9.05 -25.45 -18.92
N LEU A 47 -9.46 -24.33 -19.53
CA LEU A 47 -10.84 -23.81 -19.47
C LEU A 47 -11.41 -23.57 -20.88
N GLY A 48 -11.08 -24.46 -21.81
CA GLY A 48 -11.45 -24.32 -23.23
C GLY A 48 -11.76 -25.66 -23.90
N ALA A 49 -12.48 -26.56 -23.23
CA ALA A 49 -13.05 -27.74 -23.86
C ALA A 49 -14.15 -28.33 -22.96
N VAL A 50 -15.38 -27.80 -23.05
CA VAL A 50 -16.67 -28.54 -23.02
C VAL A 50 -17.76 -27.46 -23.14
N THR A 51 -18.25 -27.22 -24.34
CA THR A 51 -19.67 -26.95 -24.64
C THR A 51 -19.82 -26.92 -26.16
N ALA A 52 -19.96 -28.10 -26.75
CA ALA A 52 -20.59 -28.25 -28.04
C ALA A 52 -21.75 -29.23 -27.88
N VAL A 53 -22.83 -28.94 -28.60
CA VAL A 53 -24.08 -29.71 -28.76
C VAL A 53 -25.16 -29.42 -27.70
N ALA A 54 -26.12 -28.57 -28.05
CA ALA A 54 -27.47 -29.02 -28.43
C ALA A 54 -28.45 -27.83 -28.65
N LEU A 55 -29.18 -27.89 -29.78
CA LEU A 55 -30.48 -27.23 -30.07
C LEU A 55 -30.41 -25.71 -30.35
N GLY A 56 -31.02 -25.16 -31.39
CA GLY A 56 -32.00 -25.67 -32.34
C GLY A 56 -32.52 -24.49 -33.16
N VAL A 57 -33.00 -24.80 -34.36
CA VAL A 57 -33.45 -23.89 -35.41
C VAL A 57 -34.60 -22.98 -34.95
N GLY A 58 -34.57 -21.71 -35.33
CA GLY A 58 -35.67 -20.76 -35.16
C GLY A 58 -35.44 -19.46 -35.93
N ILE A 59 -35.60 -19.50 -37.25
CA ILE A 59 -35.73 -18.31 -38.10
C ILE A 59 -37.15 -17.78 -37.93
N ALA A 60 -37.31 -16.52 -37.51
CA ALA A 60 -38.49 -15.74 -37.80
C ALA A 60 -38.11 -14.27 -38.02
N ALA A 61 -38.41 -13.79 -39.22
CA ALA A 61 -38.24 -12.43 -39.67
C ALA A 61 -39.25 -11.48 -38.99
N ALA A 62 -38.84 -10.24 -38.72
CA ALA A 62 -39.72 -9.07 -38.74
C ALA A 62 -38.90 -7.78 -38.87
N GLN A 63 -39.50 -6.83 -39.56
CA GLN A 63 -38.94 -5.67 -40.24
C GLN A 63 -38.52 -4.48 -39.35
N PRO A 64 -37.73 -3.53 -39.89
CA PRO A 64 -37.39 -2.26 -39.24
C PRO A 64 -38.58 -1.29 -39.35
N HIS A 65 -38.81 -0.40 -38.38
CA HIS A 65 -39.58 0.85 -38.56
C HIS A 65 -39.35 1.76 -37.34
N GLY A 66 -39.14 3.06 -37.59
CA GLY A 66 -39.34 4.10 -36.57
C GLY A 66 -38.20 5.10 -36.38
N ALA A 67 -37.88 5.88 -37.42
CA ALA A 67 -37.33 7.21 -37.21
C ALA A 67 -38.43 8.11 -36.60
N GLY A 68 -38.11 8.82 -35.52
CA GLY A 68 -38.98 9.80 -34.87
C GLY A 68 -38.16 10.87 -34.14
N PRO A 69 -38.64 12.12 -34.07
CA PRO A 69 -37.81 13.32 -34.18
C PRO A 69 -37.28 13.83 -32.85
N ALA A 70 -36.10 14.48 -32.91
CA ALA A 70 -35.60 15.37 -31.87
C ALA A 70 -36.38 16.70 -31.85
N PRO A 71 -36.76 17.20 -30.66
CA PRO A 71 -36.99 18.62 -30.45
C PRO A 71 -36.00 19.23 -29.43
N ALA A 72 -35.74 20.51 -29.67
CA ALA A 72 -34.68 21.39 -29.19
C ALA A 72 -34.73 21.78 -27.68
N PRO A 73 -33.63 22.33 -27.12
CA PRO A 73 -33.56 22.83 -25.75
C PRO A 73 -34.17 24.23 -25.62
N PRO A 74 -34.71 24.60 -24.44
CA PRO A 74 -34.85 26.02 -24.10
C PRO A 74 -34.23 26.42 -22.74
N ALA A 75 -33.50 27.54 -22.82
CA ALA A 75 -33.40 28.66 -21.87
C ALA A 75 -32.67 28.51 -20.52
N ALA A 76 -31.46 29.08 -20.45
CA ALA A 76 -31.07 30.00 -19.37
C ALA A 76 -31.72 31.39 -19.69
N PRO A 77 -32.07 32.30 -18.74
CA PRO A 77 -31.21 32.76 -17.64
C PRO A 77 -31.92 33.16 -16.32
N ALA A 78 -31.16 33.32 -15.23
CA ALA A 78 -31.27 34.45 -14.28
C ALA A 78 -30.18 34.39 -13.20
N SER A 79 -29.33 35.43 -13.13
CA SER A 79 -28.63 35.83 -11.89
C SER A 79 -29.57 36.68 -11.04
N PRO A 80 -29.42 36.66 -9.70
CA PRO A 80 -29.14 37.94 -9.05
C PRO A 80 -28.11 37.92 -7.91
N SER A 81 -27.47 39.09 -7.81
CA SER A 81 -27.00 39.82 -6.62
C SER A 81 -25.82 39.34 -5.76
N ARG A 82 -24.77 40.17 -5.88
CA ARG A 82 -23.76 40.52 -4.88
C ARG A 82 -24.40 40.97 -3.56
N SER A 83 -23.75 40.63 -2.45
CA SER A 83 -23.24 41.55 -1.39
C SER A 83 -23.40 40.97 0.01
N ALA A 84 -22.27 40.64 0.63
CA ALA A 84 -21.93 41.08 1.98
C ALA A 84 -20.45 40.80 2.23
N ILE A 85 -19.66 41.87 2.34
CA ILE A 85 -18.28 41.86 2.83
C ILE A 85 -18.36 41.94 4.36
N PRO A 86 -17.87 40.95 5.12
CA PRO A 86 -17.57 41.17 6.53
C PRO A 86 -16.18 41.80 6.66
N THR A 87 -16.18 43.01 7.22
CA THR A 87 -15.06 43.76 7.80
C THR A 87 -14.17 42.89 8.70
N PRO A 88 -12.84 42.86 8.50
CA PRO A 88 -11.93 42.30 9.50
C PRO A 88 -11.76 43.28 10.66
N SER A 89 -12.17 42.85 11.86
CA SER A 89 -11.80 43.52 13.11
C SER A 89 -10.47 42.96 13.60
N SER A 90 -9.43 43.80 13.54
CA SER A 90 -8.22 43.76 14.38
C SER A 90 -8.50 44.70 15.56
N PRO A 91 -8.20 44.39 16.85
CA PRO A 91 -6.89 43.99 17.41
C PRO A 91 -7.03 42.83 18.46
N ALA A 92 -6.01 42.21 19.07
CA ALA A 92 -4.89 42.72 19.86
C ALA A 92 -3.84 41.60 20.10
N PRO A 93 -2.59 41.93 20.50
CA PRO A 93 -1.49 40.99 20.58
C PRO A 93 -1.55 40.17 21.87
N SER A 94 -1.81 38.86 21.77
CA SER A 94 -1.58 37.93 22.88
C SER A 94 -0.13 37.46 22.86
N GLU A 95 0.46 37.55 24.04
CA GLU A 95 1.85 37.32 24.38
C GLU A 95 2.40 35.99 23.83
N SER A 96 3.54 36.12 23.17
CA SER A 96 4.37 35.02 22.69
C SER A 96 5.06 34.35 23.88
N THR A 97 4.40 33.37 24.52
CA THR A 97 5.14 32.37 25.30
C THR A 97 5.83 31.43 24.34
N SER A 98 7.09 31.75 24.01
CA SER A 98 8.06 30.86 23.39
C SER A 98 8.23 29.62 24.27
N ARG A 99 7.43 28.58 24.02
CA ARG A 99 7.75 27.24 24.49
C ARG A 99 8.71 26.65 23.49
N THR A 100 9.99 26.66 23.87
CA THR A 100 11.03 25.79 23.31
C THR A 100 10.46 24.38 23.21
N ALA A 101 10.09 23.97 22.00
CA ALA A 101 9.70 22.61 21.72
C ALA A 101 10.95 21.74 21.83
N THR A 102 11.14 21.16 23.01
CA THR A 102 12.10 20.07 23.20
C THR A 102 11.71 18.95 22.23
N PRO A 103 12.63 18.45 21.40
CA PRO A 103 12.36 17.28 20.57
C PRO A 103 11.85 16.15 21.47
N PRO A 104 10.80 15.40 21.08
CA PRO A 104 10.31 14.30 21.91
C PRO A 104 11.46 13.35 22.16
N THR A 105 11.85 13.27 23.42
CA THR A 105 12.82 12.32 23.95
C THR A 105 12.51 10.95 23.36
N SER A 106 13.45 10.43 22.59
CA SER A 106 13.49 9.04 22.17
C SER A 106 13.38 8.17 23.41
N GLY A 107 12.16 7.73 23.72
CA GLY A 107 11.97 6.62 24.63
C GLY A 107 12.80 5.45 24.12
N LYS A 108 13.53 4.78 25.02
CA LYS A 108 14.21 3.51 24.76
C LYS A 108 13.36 2.66 23.80
N PRO A 109 13.94 1.96 22.81
CA PRO A 109 13.19 1.04 21.97
C PRO A 109 12.61 -0.03 22.89
N SER A 110 11.37 0.20 23.33
CA SER A 110 10.58 -0.78 24.02
C SER A 110 10.45 -1.90 23.02
N ARG A 111 10.83 -3.11 23.44
CA ARG A 111 10.49 -4.38 22.80
C ARG A 111 9.13 -4.19 22.12
N GLN A 112 9.11 -4.02 20.79
CA GLN A 112 7.89 -3.65 20.06
C GLN A 112 6.82 -4.66 20.44
N ASP A 113 5.86 -4.15 21.20
CA ASP A 113 4.98 -4.90 22.06
C ASP A 113 3.84 -5.43 21.18
N PRO A 114 3.34 -6.68 21.34
CA PRO A 114 2.09 -7.14 20.72
C PRO A 114 0.93 -6.15 20.86
N ALA A 115 1.02 -5.20 21.79
CA ALA A 115 0.14 -4.03 21.92
C ALA A 115 -0.06 -3.21 20.63
N VAL A 116 0.92 -3.11 19.71
CA VAL A 116 0.74 -2.32 18.47
C VAL A 116 -0.26 -2.95 17.49
N LEU A 117 -0.49 -4.26 17.61
CA LEU A 117 -1.46 -5.00 16.79
C LEU A 117 -2.84 -5.09 17.47
N ALA A 118 -3.01 -4.57 18.69
CA ALA A 118 -4.25 -4.66 19.46
C ALA A 118 -5.31 -3.62 19.07
N GLY A 119 -5.10 -2.85 18.00
CA GLY A 119 -6.01 -1.79 17.56
C GLY A 119 -5.95 -0.49 18.36
N LYS A 120 -5.18 -0.42 19.43
CA LYS A 120 -5.14 0.73 20.36
C LYS A 120 -4.07 1.76 20.02
N ARG A 121 -3.18 1.44 19.09
CA ARG A 121 -2.00 2.23 18.74
C ARG A 121 -2.04 2.55 17.25
N GLN A 122 -1.69 3.78 16.90
CA GLN A 122 -1.42 4.15 15.51
C GLN A 122 0.06 3.97 15.22
N VAL A 123 0.39 3.52 14.01
CA VAL A 123 1.75 3.17 13.59
C VAL A 123 2.08 3.75 12.23
N PHE A 124 3.37 3.98 12.01
CA PHE A 124 3.95 4.01 10.66
C PHE A 124 4.41 2.60 10.29
N LEU A 125 4.21 2.20 9.02
CA LEU A 125 4.83 0.99 8.48
C LEU A 125 6.03 1.39 7.63
N PHE A 126 7.22 1.18 8.18
CA PHE A 126 8.49 1.38 7.48
C PHE A 126 8.82 0.15 6.66
N VAL A 127 9.37 0.37 5.46
CA VAL A 127 9.63 -0.70 4.50
C VAL A 127 11.09 -1.11 4.56
N LEU A 128 11.32 -2.42 4.71
CA LEU A 128 12.63 -3.02 4.56
C LEU A 128 12.63 -3.88 3.31
N HIS A 129 13.61 -3.68 2.44
CA HIS A 129 13.83 -4.49 1.26
C HIS A 129 15.09 -5.32 1.44
N LYS A 130 14.96 -6.64 1.38
CA LYS A 130 16.03 -7.63 1.60
C LYS A 130 16.76 -7.42 2.93
N GLY A 131 16.01 -7.02 3.95
CA GLY A 131 16.52 -6.75 5.29
C GLY A 131 17.16 -5.37 5.47
N GLU A 132 17.22 -4.54 4.43
CA GLU A 132 17.77 -3.19 4.48
C GLU A 132 16.66 -2.14 4.51
N GLU A 133 16.84 -1.08 5.29
CA GLU A 133 15.89 0.03 5.37
C GLU A 133 15.86 0.79 4.04
N VAL A 134 14.67 0.95 3.45
CA VAL A 134 14.52 1.78 2.26
C VAL A 134 14.52 3.25 2.75
N PRO A 135 15.44 4.12 2.28
CA PRO A 135 15.53 5.49 2.75
C PRO A 135 14.22 6.26 2.57
N GLU A 136 13.86 7.04 3.59
CA GLU A 136 12.67 7.89 3.58
C GLU A 136 11.41 7.13 3.12
N SER A 137 11.25 5.89 3.59
CA SER A 137 10.15 5.02 3.17
C SER A 137 9.14 4.79 4.28
N VAL A 138 7.91 5.19 4.01
CA VAL A 138 6.74 4.83 4.80
C VAL A 138 5.59 4.46 3.88
N VAL A 139 4.81 3.46 4.28
CA VAL A 139 3.54 3.17 3.63
C VAL A 139 2.61 4.36 3.84
N ALA A 140 1.95 4.83 2.77
CA ALA A 140 0.98 5.92 2.86
C ALA A 140 -0.13 5.78 1.81
N VAL A 141 -1.30 6.34 2.11
CA VAL A 141 -2.39 6.47 1.15
C VAL A 141 -2.09 7.65 0.22
N THR A 142 -2.00 7.42 -1.09
CA THR A 142 -1.85 8.46 -2.12
C THR A 142 -3.15 9.21 -2.36
N SER A 143 -3.09 10.39 -3.00
CA SER A 143 -4.26 11.20 -3.39
C SER A 143 -5.32 10.44 -4.19
N SER A 144 -4.92 9.41 -4.93
CA SER A 144 -5.82 8.53 -5.71
C SER A 144 -6.56 7.48 -4.88
N GLY A 145 -6.29 7.36 -3.58
CA GLY A 145 -6.79 6.27 -2.73
C GLY A 145 -6.03 4.95 -2.89
N ARG A 146 -5.00 4.90 -3.75
CA ARG A 146 -4.01 3.81 -3.75
C ARG A 146 -3.10 3.92 -2.55
N VAL A 147 -2.59 2.80 -2.06
CA VAL A 147 -1.57 2.75 -1.01
C VAL A 147 -0.22 2.49 -1.65
N GLY A 148 0.79 3.23 -1.21
CA GLY A 148 2.14 3.18 -1.77
C GLY A 148 3.22 3.43 -0.74
N VAL A 149 4.47 3.53 -1.20
CA VAL A 149 5.63 3.85 -0.36
C VAL A 149 6.12 5.24 -0.72
N THR A 150 6.28 6.11 0.29
CA THR A 150 6.57 7.55 0.12
C THR A 150 7.48 8.06 1.23
N ALA A 151 7.96 9.30 1.10
CA ALA A 151 8.68 10.05 2.15
C ALA A 151 7.76 10.95 2.99
N ASP A 152 6.45 10.93 2.77
CA ASP A 152 5.48 11.74 3.51
C ASP A 152 5.01 11.00 4.78
N TYR A 153 5.44 11.51 5.94
CA TYR A 153 5.10 11.01 7.27
C TYR A 153 3.84 11.67 7.86
N GLY A 154 3.01 12.29 7.04
CA GLY A 154 1.78 12.96 7.47
C GLY A 154 0.63 12.01 7.82
N ASP A 155 -0.57 12.58 7.94
CA ASP A 155 -1.80 11.90 8.35
C ASP A 155 -2.17 10.68 7.48
N ARG A 156 -1.73 10.69 6.23
CA ARG A 156 -1.99 9.62 5.25
C ARG A 156 -1.08 8.39 5.43
N ALA A 157 -0.04 8.50 6.26
CA ALA A 157 0.90 7.42 6.58
C ALA A 157 0.60 6.73 7.92
N LEU A 158 -0.39 7.23 8.68
CA LEU A 158 -0.78 6.63 9.96
C LEU A 158 -1.80 5.52 9.74
N PHE A 159 -1.55 4.37 10.35
CA PHE A 159 -2.45 3.22 10.31
C PHE A 159 -2.68 2.61 11.69
N VAL A 160 -3.74 1.84 11.83
CA VAL A 160 -4.11 1.13 13.06
C VAL A 160 -4.44 -0.32 12.69
N PRO A 161 -3.55 -1.28 12.99
CA PRO A 161 -3.86 -2.70 12.86
C PRO A 161 -4.85 -3.10 13.95
N VAL A 162 -6.05 -3.54 13.55
CA VAL A 162 -7.15 -3.92 14.45
C VAL A 162 -7.48 -5.39 14.24
N PRO A 163 -7.45 -6.26 15.27
CA PRO A 163 -7.84 -7.66 15.12
C PRO A 163 -9.28 -7.78 14.60
N THR A 164 -9.54 -8.71 13.68
CA THR A 164 -10.89 -8.93 13.12
C THR A 164 -11.83 -9.57 14.15
N ALA A 165 -11.28 -10.27 15.14
CA ALA A 165 -11.96 -10.82 16.31
C ALA A 165 -10.96 -10.96 17.48
N PRO A 166 -11.41 -11.10 18.75
CA PRO A 166 -10.52 -11.10 19.93
C PRO A 166 -9.39 -12.12 19.93
N SER A 167 -9.55 -13.26 19.25
CA SER A 167 -8.55 -14.34 19.14
C SER A 167 -8.07 -14.58 17.71
N SER A 168 -8.37 -13.65 16.79
CA SER A 168 -7.97 -13.77 15.40
C SER A 168 -6.53 -13.35 15.19
N SER A 169 -5.81 -14.06 14.33
CA SER A 169 -4.52 -13.59 13.80
C SER A 169 -4.68 -12.64 12.61
N GLU A 170 -5.91 -12.50 12.10
CA GLU A 170 -6.25 -11.57 11.03
C GLU A 170 -6.59 -10.20 11.62
N HIS A 171 -6.20 -9.18 10.88
CA HIS A 171 -6.35 -7.78 11.23
C HIS A 171 -6.93 -7.02 10.05
N LEU A 172 -7.77 -6.04 10.33
CA LEU A 172 -7.96 -4.92 9.42
C LEU A 172 -6.80 -3.95 9.62
N ILE A 173 -6.30 -3.34 8.54
CA ILE A 173 -5.37 -2.21 8.65
C ILE A 173 -6.18 -0.95 8.36
N LYS A 174 -6.60 -0.26 9.41
CA LYS A 174 -7.40 0.98 9.31
C LYS A 174 -6.48 2.18 9.10
N THR A 175 -6.91 3.21 8.37
CA THR A 175 -6.25 4.51 8.37
C THR A 175 -6.41 5.18 9.73
N GLY A 176 -5.37 5.81 10.25
CA GLY A 176 -5.37 6.43 11.59
C GLY A 176 -6.02 7.81 11.64
N LYS A 177 -5.83 8.60 10.57
CA LYS A 177 -6.34 9.99 10.47
C LYS A 177 -7.20 10.26 9.25
N LEU A 178 -6.98 9.51 8.17
CA LEU A 178 -7.79 9.64 6.96
C LEU A 178 -9.17 9.00 7.20
N THR A 179 -10.23 9.80 7.17
CA THR A 179 -11.62 9.35 7.44
C THR A 179 -12.61 9.93 6.44
N ALA A 180 -13.72 9.23 6.20
CA ALA A 180 -14.91 9.78 5.53
C ALA A 180 -16.12 9.67 6.45
N GLY A 181 -16.78 10.79 6.72
CA GLY A 181 -17.95 10.81 7.60
C GLY A 181 -17.65 10.35 9.03
N GLY A 182 -16.41 10.56 9.51
CA GLY A 182 -15.95 10.09 10.83
C GLY A 182 -15.44 8.65 10.85
N GLU A 183 -15.67 7.88 9.79
CA GLU A 183 -15.23 6.49 9.69
C GLU A 183 -13.86 6.36 9.01
N PRO A 184 -12.94 5.54 9.53
CA PRO A 184 -11.68 5.26 8.86
C PRO A 184 -11.89 4.40 7.60
N TYR A 185 -10.94 4.48 6.68
CA TYR A 185 -10.82 3.52 5.61
C TYR A 185 -10.00 2.30 6.06
N CYS A 186 -10.19 1.19 5.38
CA CYS A 186 -9.37 -0.01 5.52
C CYS A 186 -8.54 -0.23 4.27
N LEU A 187 -7.34 -0.76 4.44
CA LEU A 187 -6.57 -1.31 3.34
C LEU A 187 -7.33 -2.49 2.73
N ARG A 188 -7.25 -2.59 1.42
CA ARG A 188 -7.83 -3.66 0.63
C ARG A 188 -6.89 -4.04 -0.50
N VAL A 189 -6.69 -5.34 -0.69
CA VAL A 189 -6.06 -5.86 -1.91
C VAL A 189 -7.07 -5.83 -3.05
N ARG A 190 -6.70 -5.23 -4.17
CA ARG A 190 -7.51 -5.13 -5.37
C ARG A 190 -6.85 -5.89 -6.50
N GLY A 191 -7.60 -6.83 -7.08
CA GLY A 191 -7.24 -7.47 -8.34
C GLY A 191 -7.30 -6.49 -9.50
N ASN A 192 -6.31 -6.56 -10.39
CA ASN A 192 -6.20 -5.69 -11.58
C ASN A 192 -6.11 -6.53 -12.86
N GLY A 193 -6.90 -7.60 -12.96
CA GLY A 193 -6.85 -8.51 -14.11
C GLY A 193 -5.49 -9.20 -14.24
N SER A 194 -4.74 -8.89 -15.31
CA SER A 194 -3.40 -9.46 -15.55
C SER A 194 -2.27 -8.67 -14.90
N ASP A 195 -2.55 -7.49 -14.36
CA ASP A 195 -1.57 -6.66 -13.67
C ASP A 195 -1.37 -7.13 -12.21
N PRO A 196 -0.23 -6.79 -11.58
CA PRO A 196 0.00 -7.08 -10.17
C PRO A 196 -1.14 -6.59 -9.28
N LEU A 197 -1.44 -7.34 -8.21
CA LEU A 197 -2.43 -6.93 -7.22
C LEU A 197 -1.95 -5.64 -6.55
N THR A 198 -2.86 -4.72 -6.32
CA THR A 198 -2.53 -3.43 -5.71
C THR A 198 -3.25 -3.23 -4.41
N VAL A 199 -2.66 -2.45 -3.51
CA VAL A 199 -3.30 -2.08 -2.25
C VAL A 199 -3.99 -0.73 -2.41
N VAL A 200 -5.23 -0.65 -1.98
CA VAL A 200 -6.07 0.57 -2.02
C VAL A 200 -6.78 0.76 -0.69
N THR A 201 -7.37 1.94 -0.48
CA THR A 201 -8.32 2.17 0.60
C THR A 201 -9.75 1.84 0.16
N ALA A 202 -10.53 1.25 1.06
CA ALA A 202 -11.96 0.99 0.91
C ALA A 202 -12.69 1.24 2.24
N ALA A 203 -14.02 1.28 2.22
CA ALA A 203 -14.80 1.21 3.46
C ALA A 203 -14.48 -0.08 4.20
N CYS A 204 -14.37 0.00 5.53
CA CYS A 204 -14.02 -1.14 6.36
C CYS A 204 -15.12 -2.21 6.37
N ASP A 205 -14.77 -3.44 6.01
CA ASP A 205 -15.64 -4.61 6.09
C ASP A 205 -14.85 -5.80 6.64
N THR A 206 -15.17 -6.25 7.86
CA THR A 206 -14.50 -7.41 8.47
C THR A 206 -14.84 -8.72 7.75
N ARG A 207 -15.86 -8.75 6.90
CA ARG A 207 -16.25 -9.94 6.11
C ARG A 207 -15.52 -10.02 4.78
N ASP A 208 -14.91 -8.93 4.30
CA ASP A 208 -14.18 -8.89 3.04
C ASP A 208 -12.79 -9.53 3.20
N PRO A 209 -12.52 -10.71 2.60
CA PRO A 209 -11.22 -11.37 2.73
C PRO A 209 -10.08 -10.51 2.15
N ALA A 210 -10.37 -9.62 1.21
CA ALA A 210 -9.37 -8.72 0.64
C ALA A 210 -8.91 -7.62 1.62
N GLN A 211 -9.58 -7.47 2.77
CA GLN A 211 -9.22 -6.52 3.83
C GLN A 211 -8.58 -7.19 5.06
N ARG A 212 -8.47 -8.52 5.07
CA ARG A 212 -7.95 -9.30 6.20
C ARG A 212 -6.47 -9.57 6.03
N PHE A 213 -5.66 -8.96 6.87
CA PHE A 213 -4.21 -9.11 6.83
C PHE A 213 -3.69 -9.90 8.02
N THR A 214 -2.66 -10.72 7.82
CA THR A 214 -1.90 -11.30 8.94
C THR A 214 -0.54 -10.62 9.03
N PHE A 215 -0.12 -10.32 10.25
CA PHE A 215 1.23 -9.86 10.58
C PHE A 215 2.01 -11.06 11.12
N ALA A 216 2.85 -11.68 10.29
CA ALA A 216 3.71 -12.77 10.72
C ALA A 216 5.08 -12.20 11.12
N GLU A 217 5.53 -12.50 12.34
CA GLU A 217 6.90 -12.16 12.77
C GLU A 217 7.91 -12.82 11.82
N HIS A 218 8.83 -12.02 11.29
CA HIS A 218 9.85 -12.49 10.36
C HIS A 218 11.25 -12.50 10.98
N GLY A 219 11.51 -11.59 11.91
CA GLY A 219 12.80 -11.49 12.58
C GLY A 219 13.00 -10.11 13.18
N ARG A 220 14.25 -9.66 13.17
CA ARG A 220 14.61 -8.32 13.62
C ARG A 220 15.49 -7.62 12.59
N ASP A 221 15.38 -6.30 12.54
CA ASP A 221 16.29 -5.49 11.74
C ASP A 221 17.63 -5.23 12.47
N ASN A 222 18.53 -4.47 11.84
CA ASN A 222 19.82 -4.10 12.40
C ASN A 222 19.75 -3.24 13.67
N GLN A 223 18.58 -2.66 13.98
CA GLN A 223 18.30 -1.89 15.19
C GLN A 223 17.61 -2.75 16.26
N GLY A 224 17.41 -4.05 16.00
CA GLY A 224 16.74 -4.97 16.90
C GLY A 224 15.23 -4.80 16.98
N ARG A 225 14.61 -4.04 16.06
CA ARG A 225 13.16 -3.85 15.94
C ARG A 225 12.53 -5.09 15.31
N MET A 226 11.32 -5.48 15.73
CA MET A 226 10.60 -6.62 15.16
C MET A 226 10.18 -6.29 13.73
N THR A 227 10.45 -7.21 12.81
CA THR A 227 10.01 -7.11 11.41
C THR A 227 8.85 -8.07 11.17
N TYR A 228 7.92 -7.63 10.33
CA TYR A 228 6.72 -8.39 9.98
C TYR A 228 6.66 -8.64 8.47
N ALA A 229 6.31 -9.86 8.11
CA ALA A 229 5.73 -10.16 6.82
C ALA A 229 4.22 -9.88 6.90
N ILE A 230 3.70 -9.04 6.01
CA ILE A 230 2.27 -8.72 5.97
C ILE A 230 1.65 -9.46 4.79
N ARG A 231 0.70 -10.36 5.06
CA ARG A 231 0.01 -11.17 4.05
C ARG A 231 -1.48 -10.88 3.98
N ASN A 232 -2.08 -11.08 2.81
CA ASN A 232 -3.52 -11.13 2.57
C ASN A 232 -3.81 -12.40 1.75
N GLY A 233 -4.44 -13.40 2.38
CA GLY A 233 -4.51 -14.74 1.80
C GLY A 233 -3.11 -15.29 1.49
N ASP A 234 -2.90 -15.69 0.24
CA ASP A 234 -1.62 -16.25 -0.26
C ASP A 234 -0.65 -15.18 -0.79
N ALA A 235 -1.06 -13.91 -0.84
CA ALA A 235 -0.25 -12.81 -1.32
C ALA A 235 0.43 -12.05 -0.18
N TYR A 236 1.69 -11.68 -0.37
CA TYR A 236 2.47 -10.85 0.55
C TYR A 236 2.56 -9.43 0.05
N LEU A 237 2.50 -8.45 0.95
CA LEU A 237 2.79 -7.07 0.60
C LEU A 237 4.27 -6.95 0.21
N GLN A 238 4.52 -6.48 -1.00
CA GLN A 238 5.85 -6.27 -1.56
C GLN A 238 6.05 -4.81 -1.96
N TRP A 239 7.25 -4.30 -1.71
CA TRP A 239 7.71 -3.07 -2.30
C TRP A 239 8.17 -3.32 -3.73
N ASN A 240 7.59 -2.60 -4.68
CA ASN A 240 7.97 -2.64 -6.08
C ASN A 240 8.43 -1.24 -6.52
N PRO A 241 9.75 -0.96 -6.51
CA PRO A 241 10.28 0.35 -6.88
C PRO A 241 10.10 0.69 -8.36
N THR A 242 9.85 -0.32 -9.21
CA THR A 242 9.65 -0.14 -10.65
C THR A 242 8.19 0.09 -11.03
N GLY A 243 7.26 -0.10 -10.09
CA GLY A 243 5.83 0.11 -10.30
C GLY A 243 5.38 1.53 -9.94
N THR A 244 4.23 1.94 -10.47
CA THR A 244 3.66 3.29 -10.32
C THR A 244 3.25 3.65 -8.88
N SER A 245 3.03 2.66 -8.01
CA SER A 245 2.52 2.87 -6.66
C SER A 245 3.47 2.42 -5.54
N GLY A 246 4.63 1.83 -5.84
CA GLY A 246 5.59 1.41 -4.82
C GLY A 246 5.16 0.22 -3.95
N LEU A 247 3.88 0.03 -3.63
CA LEU A 247 3.37 -1.11 -2.85
C LEU A 247 2.40 -1.97 -3.68
N ILE A 248 2.62 -3.28 -3.68
CA ILE A 248 1.78 -4.29 -4.34
C ILE A 248 1.52 -5.47 -3.39
N ALA A 249 0.61 -6.36 -3.77
CA ALA A 249 0.50 -7.69 -3.16
C ALA A 249 0.93 -8.74 -4.20
N GLU A 250 1.81 -9.67 -3.81
CA GLU A 250 2.36 -10.67 -4.71
C GLU A 250 2.26 -12.07 -4.09
N GLU A 251 1.71 -13.02 -4.86
CA GLU A 251 1.78 -14.44 -4.54
C GLU A 251 3.20 -14.94 -4.84
N LEU A 252 3.95 -15.28 -3.80
CA LEU A 252 5.36 -15.61 -3.96
C LEU A 252 5.59 -17.01 -4.53
N GLY A 253 4.67 -17.95 -4.28
CA GLY A 253 4.89 -19.37 -4.60
C GLY A 253 6.19 -19.87 -3.95
N ASP A 254 7.13 -20.34 -4.78
CA ASP A 254 8.48 -20.76 -4.35
C ASP A 254 9.49 -19.60 -4.24
N GLY A 255 9.04 -18.36 -4.44
CA GLY A 255 9.85 -17.15 -4.36
C GLY A 255 10.17 -16.73 -2.93
N ASN A 256 11.23 -15.94 -2.77
CA ASN A 256 11.61 -15.40 -1.46
C ASN A 256 10.80 -14.14 -1.11
N LEU A 257 10.55 -13.95 0.19
CA LEU A 257 10.03 -12.72 0.73
C LEU A 257 11.13 -11.65 0.72
N ASP A 258 11.03 -10.68 -0.19
CA ASP A 258 12.00 -9.59 -0.29
C ASP A 258 11.59 -8.36 0.54
N THR A 259 10.34 -8.24 0.96
CA THR A 259 9.83 -7.07 1.69
C THR A 259 9.33 -7.44 3.08
N THR A 260 9.78 -6.72 4.09
CA THR A 260 9.26 -6.78 5.46
C THR A 260 8.98 -5.38 5.99
N PHE A 261 8.27 -5.30 7.10
CA PHE A 261 7.79 -4.04 7.66
C PHE A 261 8.16 -3.91 9.14
N VAL A 262 8.58 -2.71 9.53
CA VAL A 262 8.71 -2.35 10.95
C VAL A 262 7.55 -1.42 11.31
N LEU A 263 6.85 -1.74 12.41
CA LEU A 263 5.73 -0.95 12.91
C LEU A 263 6.22 0.05 13.96
N ILE A 264 6.36 1.32 13.58
CA ILE A 264 6.79 2.38 14.49
C ILE A 264 5.57 2.98 15.19
N ASP A 265 5.47 2.79 16.50
CA ASP A 265 4.39 3.32 17.33
C ASP A 265 4.38 4.87 17.34
N ARG A 266 3.22 5.45 17.04
CA ARG A 266 2.97 6.90 16.96
C ARG A 266 1.92 7.37 17.97
N GLY A 267 1.71 6.60 19.03
CA GLY A 267 0.81 6.93 20.14
C GLY A 267 -0.52 6.20 20.09
N ALA A 268 -1.44 6.66 20.93
CA ALA A 268 -2.80 6.12 20.97
C ALA A 268 -3.53 6.39 19.64
N ALA A 269 -4.28 5.40 19.18
CA ALA A 269 -5.18 5.57 18.04
C ALA A 269 -6.35 6.49 18.44
N THR A 270 -6.78 7.35 17.51
CA THR A 270 -7.92 8.25 17.70
C THR A 270 -9.19 7.75 17.00
N LEU A 271 -9.23 6.47 16.63
CA LEU A 271 -10.38 5.89 15.96
C LEU A 271 -11.54 5.69 16.94
N PRO A 272 -12.80 5.86 16.49
CA PRO A 272 -13.94 5.40 17.26
C PRO A 272 -13.88 3.87 17.36
N PHE A 273 -14.07 3.34 18.57
CA PHE A 273 -14.04 1.92 18.90
C PHE A 273 -15.44 1.41 19.25
#